data_AF-A0ABD7WX21-F1
#
_entry.id   AF-A0ABD7WX21-F1
#
_cell.length_a   1.000
_cell.length_b   1.000
_cell.length_c   1.000
_cell.angle_alpha   90.00
_cell.angle_beta   90.00
_cell.angle_gamma   90.00
#
_symmetry.space_group_name_H-M   'P 1'
#
loop_
_entity.id
_entity.type
_entity.pdbx_description
1 polymer ?
#
loop_
_entity_poly.entity_id
_entity_poly.type
_entity_poly.pdbx_seq_one_letter_code
_entity_poly.pdbx_strand_id
1 'polypeptide(L)'
;MKKIGLVLSSIAIFFTLSTGVTAQTTSTTLTDADAVKIAASASNHFWSALHGYKNKPCTERTFEYKGTEYVYLCPEFDTKAELSSYLSETFTNSAVEKGLTNYGYITYNGKLAHPIGDGFSMLEWSKAKTKLVYQTATVRSYEFTVPTVDGGSVKRTVTFYKSGSQWKVNKFDAVQ
;
A
#
# COMPACT_ATOMS: atom_id res chain seq x y z
N MET A 1 -24.47 40.64 -75.01
CA MET A 1 -25.47 39.75 -74.37
C MET A 1 -25.00 38.30 -74.52
N LYS A 2 -24.37 37.75 -73.48
CA LYS A 2 -23.88 36.36 -73.46
C LYS A 2 -24.29 35.73 -72.13
N LYS A 3 -24.99 34.60 -72.25
CA LYS A 3 -25.56 33.78 -71.17
C LYS A 3 -24.41 33.18 -70.35
N ILE A 4 -24.51 33.19 -69.02
CA ILE A 4 -23.65 32.39 -68.14
C ILE A 4 -24.57 31.41 -67.41
N GLY A 5 -24.34 30.13 -67.73
CA GLY A 5 -25.07 28.99 -67.20
C GLY A 5 -24.61 28.62 -65.79
N LEU A 6 -25.57 28.03 -65.10
CA LEU A 6 -25.49 27.36 -63.81
C LEU A 6 -24.49 26.19 -63.85
N VAL A 7 -23.62 26.05 -62.86
CA VAL A 7 -22.90 24.79 -62.60
C VAL A 7 -23.12 24.42 -61.13
N LEU A 8 -23.85 23.32 -60.94
CA LEU A 8 -23.99 22.60 -59.67
C LEU A 8 -22.66 21.93 -59.34
N SER A 9 -22.13 22.16 -58.14
CA SER A 9 -20.98 21.43 -57.62
C SER A 9 -21.45 20.46 -56.53
N SER A 10 -21.29 19.17 -56.83
CA SER A 10 -21.63 18.03 -55.99
C SER A 10 -20.76 17.98 -54.72
N ILE A 11 -21.39 17.87 -53.55
CA ILE A 11 -20.72 17.67 -52.27
C ILE A 11 -20.41 16.16 -52.12
N ALA A 12 -19.13 15.80 -52.14
CA ALA A 12 -18.66 14.47 -51.77
C ALA A 12 -18.55 14.39 -50.23
N ILE A 13 -19.43 13.60 -49.61
CA ILE A 13 -19.38 13.31 -48.17
C ILE A 13 -18.35 12.20 -47.94
N PHE A 14 -17.17 12.55 -47.42
CA PHE A 14 -16.22 11.58 -46.91
C PHE A 14 -16.68 11.05 -45.56
N PHE A 15 -17.21 9.83 -45.54
CA PHE A 15 -17.38 9.06 -44.30
C PHE A 15 -16.01 8.56 -43.83
N THR A 16 -15.42 9.24 -42.85
CA THR A 16 -14.29 8.69 -42.09
C THR A 16 -14.85 7.70 -41.08
N LEU A 17 -14.71 6.41 -41.37
CA LEU A 17 -14.91 5.36 -40.38
C LEU A 17 -13.81 5.51 -39.32
N SER A 18 -14.14 6.15 -38.20
CA SER A 18 -13.33 6.05 -36.99
C SER A 18 -13.44 4.60 -36.51
N THR A 19 -12.46 3.77 -36.88
CA THR A 19 -12.23 2.52 -36.19
C THR A 19 -11.95 2.90 -34.74
N GLY A 20 -12.95 2.71 -33.89
CA GLY A 20 -12.78 2.78 -32.46
C GLY A 20 -11.75 1.72 -32.10
N VAL A 21 -10.49 2.14 -31.98
CA VAL A 21 -9.48 1.39 -31.26
C VAL A 21 -10.05 1.30 -29.85
N THR A 22 -10.69 0.17 -29.55
CA THR A 22 -10.90 -0.24 -28.17
C THR A 22 -9.50 -0.43 -27.61
N ALA A 23 -8.96 0.64 -27.03
CA ALA A 23 -7.83 0.56 -26.14
C ALA A 23 -8.25 -0.46 -25.08
N GLN A 24 -7.71 -1.67 -25.19
CA GLN A 24 -7.81 -2.67 -24.16
C GLN A 24 -7.04 -2.11 -22.98
N THR A 25 -7.72 -1.31 -22.15
CA THR A 25 -7.25 -0.96 -20.82
C THR A 25 -7.12 -2.28 -20.09
N THR A 26 -5.91 -2.84 -20.09
CA THR A 26 -5.43 -3.70 -19.00
C THR A 26 -5.50 -2.83 -17.75
N SER A 27 -6.71 -2.75 -17.18
CA SER A 27 -6.89 -2.39 -15.79
C SER A 27 -5.92 -3.29 -15.04
N THR A 28 -4.92 -2.70 -14.40
CA THR A 28 -4.08 -3.31 -13.37
C THR A 28 -4.97 -3.67 -12.19
N THR A 29 -5.83 -4.66 -12.43
CA THR A 29 -6.76 -5.30 -11.52
C THR A 29 -5.92 -6.04 -10.50
N LEU A 30 -6.00 -5.64 -9.24
CA LEU A 30 -5.32 -6.35 -8.15
C LEU A 30 -5.86 -7.77 -8.07
N THR A 31 -5.03 -8.77 -8.38
CA THR A 31 -5.42 -10.18 -8.33
C THR A 31 -5.35 -10.70 -6.88
N ASP A 32 -5.98 -11.84 -6.63
CA ASP A 32 -5.94 -12.51 -5.31
C ASP A 32 -4.50 -12.84 -4.90
N ALA A 33 -3.69 -13.33 -5.83
CA ALA A 33 -2.27 -13.63 -5.61
C ALA A 33 -1.45 -12.38 -5.31
N ASP A 34 -1.73 -11.26 -6.00
CA ASP A 34 -1.04 -10.00 -5.73
C ASP A 34 -1.50 -9.37 -4.40
N ALA A 35 -2.78 -9.51 -4.04
CA ALA A 35 -3.27 -9.09 -2.73
C ALA A 35 -2.56 -9.85 -1.59
N VAL A 36 -2.32 -11.16 -1.75
CA VAL A 36 -1.52 -11.96 -0.81
C VAL A 36 -0.08 -11.45 -0.72
N LYS A 37 0.58 -11.22 -1.85
CA LYS A 37 1.96 -10.71 -1.87
C LYS A 37 2.08 -9.34 -1.20
N ILE A 38 1.16 -8.41 -1.49
CA ILE A 38 1.18 -7.07 -0.90
C ILE A 38 0.90 -7.17 0.60
N ALA A 39 -0.07 -7.97 1.04
CA ALA A 39 -0.37 -8.16 2.47
C ALA A 39 0.83 -8.77 3.23
N ALA A 40 1.49 -9.78 2.67
CA ALA A 40 2.70 -10.35 3.26
C ALA A 40 3.86 -9.34 3.33
N SER A 41 4.06 -8.55 2.28
CA SER A 41 5.02 -7.45 2.30
C SER A 41 4.67 -6.41 3.36
N ALA A 42 3.40 -6.01 3.45
CA ALA A 42 2.90 -5.08 4.46
C ALA A 42 3.10 -5.59 5.90
N SER A 43 2.87 -6.89 6.15
CA SER A 43 3.17 -7.53 7.43
C SER A 43 4.65 -7.39 7.78
N ASN A 44 5.55 -7.68 6.84
CA ASN A 44 6.99 -7.53 7.08
C ASN A 44 7.37 -6.08 7.40
N HIS A 45 6.84 -5.11 6.64
CA HIS A 45 7.11 -3.69 6.86
C HIS A 45 6.59 -3.21 8.22
N PHE A 46 5.42 -3.68 8.64
CA PHE A 46 4.85 -3.38 9.97
C PHE A 46 5.80 -3.86 11.08
N TRP A 47 6.24 -5.12 11.02
CA TRP A 47 7.14 -5.68 12.04
C TRP A 47 8.54 -5.07 11.99
N SER A 48 9.09 -4.78 10.81
CA SER A 48 10.34 -4.04 10.68
C SER A 48 10.27 -2.65 11.31
N ALA A 49 9.13 -1.96 11.22
CA ALA A 49 8.94 -0.67 11.87
C ALA A 49 8.93 -0.80 13.40
N LEU A 50 8.22 -1.79 13.95
CA LEU A 50 8.16 -2.02 15.40
C LEU A 50 9.44 -2.59 16.00
N HIS A 51 10.21 -3.36 15.25
CA HIS A 51 11.54 -3.81 15.68
C HIS A 51 12.60 -2.71 15.48
N GLY A 52 12.28 -1.66 14.72
CA GLY A 52 13.19 -0.55 14.45
C GLY A 52 14.30 -0.85 13.44
N TYR A 53 14.21 -1.95 12.67
CA TYR A 53 15.19 -2.32 11.65
C TYR A 53 14.57 -3.12 10.50
N LYS A 54 15.23 -3.14 9.33
CA LYS A 54 14.74 -3.92 8.18
C LYS A 54 15.02 -5.42 8.33
N ASN A 55 16.30 -5.77 8.42
CA ASN A 55 16.76 -7.17 8.36
C ASN A 55 17.56 -7.60 9.58
N LYS A 56 18.37 -6.71 10.16
CA LYS A 56 19.29 -7.03 11.26
C LYS A 56 19.22 -5.94 12.32
N PRO A 57 19.16 -6.30 13.61
CA PRO A 57 19.22 -5.33 14.69
C PRO A 57 20.57 -4.60 14.71
N CYS A 58 20.53 -3.32 15.02
CA CYS A 58 21.67 -2.52 15.42
C CYS A 58 21.78 -2.50 16.96
N THR A 59 22.78 -1.83 17.51
CA THR A 59 22.85 -1.60 18.95
C THR A 59 21.72 -0.68 19.38
N GLU A 60 20.73 -1.25 20.06
CA GLU A 60 19.61 -0.51 20.63
C GLU A 60 20.10 0.49 21.69
N ARG A 61 19.49 1.67 21.67
CA ARG A 61 19.71 2.70 22.67
C ARG A 61 18.36 3.18 23.15
N THR A 62 18.18 3.19 24.46
CA THR A 62 16.91 3.58 25.08
C THR A 62 17.05 4.90 25.83
N PHE A 63 15.92 5.54 26.10
CA PHE A 63 15.84 6.73 26.93
C PHE A 63 14.44 6.85 27.56
N GLU A 64 14.37 7.51 28.71
CA GLU A 64 13.09 7.83 29.33
C GLU A 64 12.53 9.15 28.76
N TYR A 65 11.26 9.16 28.38
CA TYR A 65 10.54 10.35 27.95
C TYR A 65 9.13 10.33 28.53
N LYS A 66 8.83 11.32 29.39
CA LYS A 66 7.53 11.47 30.05
C LYS A 66 7.08 10.20 30.80
N GLY A 67 8.01 9.52 31.48
CA GLY A 67 7.72 8.31 32.26
C GLY A 67 7.48 7.06 31.40
N THR A 68 7.82 7.09 30.12
CA THR A 68 7.79 5.93 29.22
C THR A 68 9.20 5.69 28.66
N GLU A 69 9.63 4.44 28.61
CA GLU A 69 10.89 4.08 27.98
C GLU A 69 10.72 3.97 26.46
N TYR A 70 11.61 4.64 25.73
CA TYR A 70 11.66 4.69 24.28
C TYR A 70 12.94 4.04 23.77
N VAL A 71 12.88 3.48 22.55
CA VAL A 71 14.03 2.94 21.83
C VAL A 71 14.23 3.71 20.53
N TYR A 72 15.49 4.09 20.24
CA TYR A 72 15.85 4.64 18.93
C TYR A 72 15.86 3.54 17.88
N LEU A 73 15.45 3.89 16.66
CA LEU A 73 15.53 2.98 15.53
C LEU A 73 16.97 2.90 14.98
N CYS A 74 17.21 1.89 14.14
CA CYS A 74 18.47 1.73 13.45
C CYS A 74 18.70 2.81 12.38
N PRO A 75 19.95 3.03 11.94
CA PRO A 75 20.31 4.16 11.08
C PRO A 75 19.52 4.25 9.76
N GLU A 76 19.01 3.13 9.24
CA GLU A 76 18.16 3.14 8.04
C GLU A 76 16.77 3.76 8.26
N PHE A 77 16.37 3.97 9.52
CA PHE A 77 15.10 4.54 9.97
C PHE A 77 15.32 5.68 10.97
N ASP A 78 16.48 6.34 10.93
CA ASP A 78 16.87 7.36 11.90
C ASP A 78 15.92 8.57 11.88
N THR A 79 15.18 8.78 10.78
CA THR A 79 14.20 9.86 10.63
C THR A 79 12.81 9.36 10.27
N LYS A 80 11.79 10.17 10.60
CA LYS A 80 10.41 9.93 10.17
C LYS A 80 10.29 9.79 8.65
N ALA A 81 11.09 10.54 7.89
CA ALA A 81 11.07 10.51 6.43
C ALA A 81 11.56 9.17 5.89
N GLU A 82 12.66 8.64 6.43
CA GLU A 82 13.22 7.36 6.02
C GLU A 82 12.28 6.20 6.32
N LEU A 83 11.74 6.14 7.55
CA LEU A 83 10.75 5.12 7.91
C LEU A 83 9.47 5.26 7.07
N SER A 84 8.98 6.48 6.87
CA SER A 84 7.77 6.71 6.07
C SER A 84 7.97 6.31 4.61
N SER A 85 9.15 6.55 4.04
CA SER A 85 9.50 6.15 2.67
C SER A 85 9.43 4.63 2.52
N TYR A 86 10.07 3.90 3.45
CA TYR A 86 10.04 2.44 3.48
C TYR A 86 8.61 1.91 3.64
N LEU A 87 7.85 2.40 4.61
CA LEU A 87 6.47 1.97 4.82
C LEU A 87 5.55 2.30 3.62
N SER A 88 5.84 3.38 2.90
CA SER A 88 5.06 3.79 1.73
C SER A 88 5.26 2.87 0.52
N GLU A 89 6.20 1.93 0.56
CA GLU A 89 6.32 0.87 -0.46
C GLU A 89 5.05 -0.01 -0.50
N THR A 90 4.37 -0.17 0.63
CA THR A 90 3.23 -1.09 0.79
C THR A 90 1.98 -0.46 1.42
N PHE A 91 2.13 0.60 2.21
CA PHE A 91 1.01 1.32 2.84
C PHE A 91 0.70 2.64 2.14
N THR A 92 -0.57 3.05 2.16
CA THR A 92 -0.93 4.42 1.77
C THR A 92 -0.30 5.44 2.72
N ASN A 93 0.05 6.63 2.24
CA ASN A 93 0.68 7.68 3.07
C ASN A 93 -0.16 8.01 4.32
N SER A 94 -1.50 8.03 4.19
CA SER A 94 -2.39 8.28 5.32
C SER A 94 -2.39 7.14 6.34
N ALA A 95 -2.20 5.89 5.91
CA ALA A 95 -2.02 4.76 6.80
C ALA A 95 -0.69 4.85 7.56
N VAL A 96 0.40 5.23 6.86
CA VAL A 96 1.72 5.45 7.47
C VAL A 96 1.64 6.54 8.55
N GLU A 97 1.09 7.71 8.20
CA GLU A 97 0.99 8.84 9.13
C GLU A 97 0.19 8.50 10.40
N LYS A 98 -0.97 7.86 10.22
CA LYS A 98 -1.81 7.40 11.34
C LYS A 98 -1.10 6.32 12.15
N GLY A 99 -0.43 5.37 11.50
CA GLY A 99 0.34 4.32 12.14
C GLY A 99 1.43 4.90 13.04
N LEU A 100 2.32 5.72 12.49
CA LEU A 100 3.41 6.33 13.27
C LEU A 100 2.88 7.16 14.46
N THR A 101 1.73 7.82 14.30
CA THR A 101 1.09 8.55 15.39
C THR A 101 0.52 7.62 16.47
N ASN A 102 -0.25 6.60 16.06
CA ASN A 102 -0.90 5.67 16.98
C ASN A 102 0.09 4.82 17.78
N TYR A 103 1.23 4.48 17.17
CA TYR A 103 2.30 3.73 17.80
C TYR A 103 3.32 4.64 18.52
N GLY A 104 3.02 5.93 18.66
CA GLY A 104 3.76 6.83 19.54
C GLY A 104 5.16 7.19 19.06
N TYR A 105 5.43 7.13 17.75
CA TYR A 105 6.73 7.52 17.21
C TYR A 105 7.00 9.01 17.44
N ILE A 106 8.19 9.33 17.94
CA ILE A 106 8.64 10.70 18.20
C ILE A 106 10.02 10.94 17.58
N THR A 107 10.32 12.20 17.29
CA THR A 107 11.70 12.64 17.06
C THR A 107 12.27 13.15 18.38
N TYR A 108 13.36 12.53 18.83
CA TYR A 108 14.10 12.95 20.01
C TYR A 108 15.59 13.08 19.64
N ASN A 109 16.21 14.22 19.95
CA ASN A 109 17.59 14.53 19.55
C ASN A 109 17.89 14.31 18.05
N GLY A 110 16.93 14.65 17.19
CA GLY A 110 17.05 14.49 15.73
C GLY A 110 16.88 13.06 15.22
N LYS A 111 16.66 12.08 16.11
CA LYS A 111 16.48 10.66 15.76
C LYS A 111 15.06 10.19 16.05
N LEU A 112 14.57 9.25 15.24
CA LEU A 112 13.26 8.64 15.42
C LEU A 112 13.33 7.58 16.53
N ALA A 113 12.29 7.55 17.35
CA ALA A 113 12.13 6.58 18.43
C ALA A 113 10.65 6.20 18.59
N HIS A 114 10.38 5.03 19.16
CA HIS A 114 9.04 4.64 19.62
C HIS A 114 9.12 4.02 21.03
N PRO A 115 7.99 3.94 21.76
CA PRO A 115 7.95 3.28 23.06
C PRO A 115 8.40 1.82 22.93
N ILE A 116 9.13 1.31 23.92
CA ILE A 116 9.46 -0.12 23.97
C ILE A 116 8.17 -0.93 24.07
N GLY A 117 8.11 -2.02 23.33
CA GLY A 117 7.01 -2.98 23.39
C GLY A 117 7.44 -4.33 22.86
N ASP A 118 6.77 -5.37 23.35
CA ASP A 118 6.98 -6.74 22.89
C ASP A 118 5.90 -7.12 21.88
N GLY A 119 6.30 -7.75 20.79
CA GLY A 119 5.36 -8.26 19.80
C GLY A 119 6.04 -9.17 18.79
N PHE A 120 5.30 -10.16 18.33
CA PHE A 120 5.67 -10.98 17.19
C PHE A 120 4.40 -11.45 16.49
N SER A 121 4.53 -11.91 15.24
CA SER A 121 3.43 -12.53 14.52
C SER A 121 3.63 -14.03 14.39
N MET A 122 2.56 -14.77 14.66
CA MET A 122 2.44 -16.17 14.30
C MET A 122 1.78 -16.35 12.94
N LEU A 123 1.39 -15.26 12.27
CA LEU A 123 0.59 -15.29 11.05
C LEU A 123 1.44 -15.50 9.80
N GLU A 124 1.12 -16.53 9.02
CA GLU A 124 1.81 -16.85 7.78
C GLU A 124 1.13 -16.20 6.57
N TRP A 125 1.23 -14.87 6.47
CA TRP A 125 0.57 -14.08 5.43
C TRP A 125 0.87 -14.55 3.99
N SER A 126 2.07 -15.07 3.72
CA SER A 126 2.44 -15.60 2.40
C SER A 126 1.68 -16.88 2.01
N LYS A 127 1.08 -17.57 2.99
CA LYS A 127 0.27 -18.78 2.80
C LYS A 127 -1.24 -18.50 2.88
N ALA A 128 -1.63 -17.24 3.01
CA ALA A 128 -3.02 -16.88 3.18
C ALA A 128 -3.86 -17.19 1.93
N LYS A 129 -5.12 -17.58 2.16
CA LYS A 129 -6.15 -17.65 1.12
C LYS A 129 -6.98 -16.38 1.17
N THR A 130 -7.42 -15.89 0.02
CA THR A 130 -8.20 -14.65 -0.06
C THR A 130 -9.50 -14.85 -0.82
N LYS A 131 -10.48 -14.01 -0.48
CA LYS A 131 -11.74 -13.85 -1.20
C LYS A 131 -12.04 -12.37 -1.35
N LEU A 132 -12.26 -11.91 -2.58
CA LEU A 132 -12.71 -10.54 -2.83
C LEU A 132 -14.10 -10.32 -2.23
N VAL A 133 -14.25 -9.29 -1.39
CA VAL A 133 -15.52 -8.97 -0.73
C VAL A 133 -16.05 -7.58 -1.09
N TYR A 134 -15.20 -6.70 -1.63
CA TYR A 134 -15.62 -5.38 -2.11
C TYR A 134 -14.68 -4.91 -3.22
N GLN A 135 -15.23 -4.24 -4.24
CA GLN A 135 -14.43 -3.62 -5.28
C GLN A 135 -15.04 -2.36 -5.89
N THR A 136 -14.16 -1.44 -6.24
CA THR A 136 -14.37 -0.31 -7.14
C THR A 136 -13.15 -0.21 -8.07
N ALA A 137 -13.09 0.81 -8.92
CA ALA A 137 -11.93 1.06 -9.78
C ALA A 137 -10.62 1.32 -8.99
N THR A 138 -10.72 1.90 -7.78
CA THR A 138 -9.57 2.36 -6.99
C THR A 138 -9.50 1.78 -5.59
N VAL A 139 -10.46 0.95 -5.19
CA VAL A 139 -10.52 0.31 -3.86
C VAL A 139 -10.87 -1.16 -4.01
N ARG A 140 -10.20 -2.04 -3.28
CA ARG A 140 -10.59 -3.45 -3.11
C ARG A 140 -10.46 -3.87 -1.66
N SER A 141 -11.40 -4.68 -1.19
CA SER A 141 -11.27 -5.35 0.10
C SER A 141 -11.34 -6.86 -0.09
N TYR A 142 -10.48 -7.56 0.62
CA TYR A 142 -10.39 -9.00 0.63
C TYR A 142 -10.56 -9.52 2.05
N GLU A 143 -11.33 -10.59 2.22
CA GLU A 143 -11.26 -11.43 3.41
C GLU A 143 -10.12 -12.43 3.23
N PHE A 144 -9.13 -12.36 4.11
CA PHE A 144 -8.01 -13.29 4.22
C PHE A 144 -8.33 -14.35 5.26
N THR A 145 -8.00 -15.60 4.96
CA THR A 145 -7.81 -16.67 5.93
C THR A 145 -6.31 -16.91 6.04
N VAL A 146 -5.71 -16.47 7.13
CA VAL A 146 -4.25 -16.49 7.35
C VAL A 146 -3.91 -17.64 8.29
N PRO A 147 -3.14 -18.64 7.85
CA PRO A 147 -2.67 -19.70 8.73
C PRO A 147 -1.79 -19.17 9.86
N THR A 148 -1.76 -19.88 10.98
CA THR A 148 -0.80 -19.67 12.05
C THR A 148 0.25 -20.78 12.04
N VAL A 149 1.45 -20.50 12.54
CA VAL A 149 2.56 -21.48 12.59
C VAL A 149 2.24 -22.73 13.44
N ASP A 150 1.28 -22.65 14.35
CA ASP A 150 0.82 -23.75 15.21
C ASP A 150 -0.35 -24.56 14.61
N GLY A 151 -0.71 -24.30 13.34
CA GLY A 151 -1.70 -25.08 12.59
C GLY A 151 -3.14 -24.54 12.64
N GLY A 152 -3.36 -23.42 13.31
CA GLY A 152 -4.63 -22.67 13.28
C GLY A 152 -4.77 -21.74 12.07
N SER A 153 -5.80 -20.90 12.11
CA SER A 153 -5.96 -19.78 11.16
C SER A 153 -6.82 -18.67 11.72
N VAL A 154 -6.62 -17.45 11.22
CA VAL A 154 -7.43 -16.27 11.56
C VAL A 154 -8.03 -15.64 10.31
N LYS A 155 -9.22 -15.04 10.46
CA LYS A 155 -9.82 -14.23 9.40
C LYS A 155 -9.49 -12.75 9.58
N ARG A 156 -9.07 -12.09 8.51
CA ARG A 156 -8.77 -10.64 8.49
C ARG A 156 -9.34 -10.01 7.23
N THR A 157 -9.94 -8.83 7.35
CA THR A 157 -10.29 -8.03 6.17
C THR A 157 -9.19 -7.00 5.93
N VAL A 158 -8.63 -6.99 4.72
CA VAL A 158 -7.60 -6.02 4.31
C VAL A 158 -8.12 -5.24 3.12
N THR A 159 -8.05 -3.91 3.22
CA THR A 159 -8.47 -2.98 2.17
C THR A 159 -7.27 -2.33 1.50
N PHE A 160 -7.29 -2.34 0.17
CA PHE A 160 -6.26 -1.81 -0.70
C PHE A 160 -6.80 -0.62 -1.48
N TYR A 161 -6.01 0.43 -1.55
CA TYR A 161 -6.28 1.60 -2.38
C TYR A 161 -5.26 1.68 -3.52
N LYS A 162 -5.73 2.08 -4.69
CA LYS A 162 -4.87 2.33 -5.85
C LYS A 162 -4.16 3.68 -5.68
N SER A 163 -2.83 3.66 -5.72
CA SER A 163 -1.94 4.82 -5.63
C SER A 163 -1.06 4.84 -6.88
N GLY A 164 -1.49 5.57 -7.91
CA GLY A 164 -0.85 5.53 -9.23
C GLY A 164 -1.01 4.15 -9.88
N SER A 165 0.11 3.50 -10.23
CA SER A 165 0.12 2.15 -10.78
C SER A 165 0.12 1.04 -9.72
N GLN A 166 0.31 1.38 -8.45
CA GLN A 166 0.46 0.43 -7.35
C GLN A 166 -0.82 0.31 -6.51
N TRP A 167 -0.98 -0.82 -5.84
CA TRP A 167 -2.00 -1.03 -4.81
C TRP A 167 -1.33 -1.05 -3.44
N LYS A 168 -1.93 -0.38 -2.46
CA LYS A 168 -1.35 -0.22 -1.11
C LYS A 168 -2.39 -0.47 -0.02
N VAL A 169 -1.96 -1.04 1.10
CA VAL A 169 -2.82 -1.28 2.27
C VAL A 169 -3.21 0.05 2.93
N ASN A 170 -4.49 0.21 3.27
CA ASN A 170 -5.03 1.49 3.76
C ASN A 170 -5.00 1.66 5.29
N LYS A 171 -4.55 0.65 6.03
CA LYS A 171 -4.49 0.64 7.48
C LYS A 171 -3.23 -0.09 7.94
N PHE A 172 -2.44 0.57 8.79
CA PHE A 172 -1.08 0.16 9.15
C PHE A 172 -1.03 -1.22 9.86
N ASP A 173 -1.93 -1.44 10.81
CA ASP A 173 -2.06 -2.64 11.64
C ASP A 173 -3.04 -3.69 11.04
N ALA A 174 -3.47 -3.52 9.79
CA ALA A 174 -4.38 -4.47 9.14
C ALA A 174 -3.76 -5.87 8.96
N VAL A 175 -2.43 -5.94 9.00
CA VAL A 175 -1.63 -7.13 8.66
C VAL A 175 -0.57 -7.47 9.72
N GLN A 176 -0.78 -7.09 10.99
CA GLN A 176 0.07 -7.53 12.11
C GLN A 176 0.07 -9.06 12.26
#